data_AF-A0A7S4G2H4-F1
#
_entry.id   AF-A0A7S4G2H4-F1
#
_cell.length_a   1.000
_cell.length_b   1.000
_cell.length_c   1.000
_cell.angle_alpha   90.00
_cell.angle_beta   90.00
_cell.angle_gamma   90.00
#
_symmetry.space_group_name_H-M   'P 1'
#
loop_
_entity.id
_entity.type
_entity.pdbx_description
1 polymer ?
#
loop_
_entity_poly.entity_id
_entity_poly.type
_entity_poly.pdbx_seq_one_letter_code
_entity_poly.pdbx_strand_id
1 'polypeptide(L)'
;GRLQCPDPGCAVVIPDAAVHAALDAVQVAEYEKLKVRVKEMEDAEAEAPSSSASLALGSDVERWQRHVEEELLTQRCPRCRAAYADYEGCTALLCGRCGCHFCAWCQQDCGNDAHPHVMRCEHNLTPRELFTSPEVFERARTAAQRERVRAFLEGLAPPS
;
A
#
# COMPACT_ATOMS: atom_id res chain seq x y z
N GLY A 1 30.56 8.47 -20.92
CA GLY A 1 30.02 9.80 -20.59
C GLY A 1 28.85 9.65 -19.68
N ARG A 2 29.06 9.80 -18.36
CA ARG A 2 27.98 9.77 -17.36
C ARG A 2 27.77 11.12 -16.66
N LEU A 3 28.55 12.15 -17.01
CA LEU A 3 28.40 13.48 -16.44
C LEU A 3 27.18 14.16 -17.08
N GLN A 4 26.32 14.77 -16.27
CA GLN A 4 25.20 15.57 -16.74
C GLN A 4 25.51 17.06 -16.60
N CYS A 5 24.90 17.87 -17.44
CA CYS A 5 24.94 19.32 -17.29
C CYS A 5 24.35 19.70 -15.92
N PRO A 6 25.03 20.54 -15.11
CA PRO A 6 24.54 20.93 -13.79
C PRO A 6 23.37 21.94 -13.84
N ASP A 7 23.02 22.45 -15.03
CA ASP A 7 21.93 23.42 -15.21
C ASP A 7 20.55 22.76 -15.01
N PRO A 8 19.72 23.23 -14.06
CA PRO A 8 18.39 22.65 -13.82
C PRO A 8 17.50 22.64 -15.08
N GLY A 9 17.11 21.44 -15.52
CA GLY A 9 16.30 21.23 -16.71
C GLY A 9 17.09 20.89 -17.98
N CYS A 10 18.42 20.92 -17.92
CA CYS A 10 19.28 20.47 -19.02
C CYS A 10 19.60 18.98 -18.88
N ALA A 11 19.05 18.15 -19.77
CA ALA A 11 19.28 16.70 -19.79
C ALA A 11 20.51 16.27 -20.61
N VAL A 12 21.40 17.21 -20.96
CA VAL A 12 22.57 16.92 -21.79
C VAL A 12 23.56 16.06 -21.01
N VAL A 13 23.93 14.93 -21.62
CA VAL A 13 25.00 14.07 -21.15
C VAL A 13 26.31 14.50 -21.80
N ILE A 14 27.30 14.80 -20.97
CA ILE A 14 28.65 15.17 -21.39
C ILE A 14 29.43 13.89 -21.70
N PRO A 15 29.82 13.65 -22.96
CA PRO A 15 30.59 12.47 -23.32
C PRO A 15 32.04 12.60 -22.82
N ASP A 16 32.69 11.47 -22.51
CA ASP A 16 34.07 11.47 -21.98
C ASP A 16 35.03 12.13 -22.97
N ALA A 17 34.78 12.00 -24.27
CA ALA A 17 35.56 12.68 -25.31
C ALA A 17 35.55 14.21 -25.17
N ALA A 18 34.41 14.80 -24.79
CA ALA A 18 34.30 16.24 -24.54
C ALA A 18 35.05 16.65 -23.27
N VAL A 19 35.05 15.79 -22.25
CA VAL A 19 35.84 16.00 -21.02
C VAL A 19 37.34 15.94 -21.34
N HIS A 20 37.79 14.93 -22.07
CA HIS A 20 39.21 14.77 -22.44
C HIS A 20 39.71 15.90 -23.34
N ALA A 21 38.84 16.44 -24.21
CA ALA A 21 39.18 17.58 -25.07
C ALA A 21 39.27 18.91 -24.29
N ALA A 22 38.63 19.01 -23.12
CA ALA A 22 38.58 20.23 -22.32
C ALA A 22 39.60 20.29 -21.17
N LEU A 23 40.30 19.18 -20.91
CA LEU A 23 41.23 19.01 -19.80
C LEU A 23 42.67 18.83 -20.28
N ASP A 24 43.64 19.22 -19.45
CA ASP A 24 45.05 18.90 -19.69
C ASP A 24 45.40 17.44 -19.31
N ALA A 25 46.60 16.99 -19.67
CA ALA A 25 47.03 15.61 -19.45
C ALA A 25 47.03 15.18 -17.97
N VAL A 26 47.30 16.09 -17.04
CA VAL A 26 47.28 15.81 -15.60
C VAL A 26 45.84 15.66 -15.12
N GLN A 27 44.96 16.55 -15.59
CA GLN A 27 43.54 16.54 -15.26
C GLN A 27 42.81 15.31 -15.85
N VAL A 28 43.17 14.89 -17.07
CA VAL A 28 42.64 13.65 -17.67
C VAL A 28 43.03 12.43 -16.84
N ALA A 29 44.29 12.33 -16.40
CA ALA A 29 44.74 11.22 -15.57
C ALA A 29 43.99 11.16 -14.22
N GLU A 30 43.67 12.31 -13.61
CA GLU A 30 42.89 12.36 -12.38
C GLU A 30 41.41 11.98 -12.61
N TYR A 31 40.82 12.45 -13.71
CA TYR A 31 39.46 12.09 -14.12
C TYR A 31 39.30 10.57 -14.34
N GLU A 32 40.27 9.92 -14.99
CA GLU A 32 40.23 8.47 -15.19
C GLU A 32 40.31 7.70 -13.87
N LYS A 33 41.17 8.14 -12.93
CA LYS A 33 41.22 7.54 -11.58
C LYS A 33 39.90 7.69 -10.83
N LEU A 34 39.28 8.87 -10.89
CA LEU A 34 37.99 9.12 -10.24
C LEU A 34 36.89 8.23 -10.84
N LYS A 35 36.87 8.04 -12.16
CA LYS A 35 35.92 7.12 -12.81
C LYS A 35 36.07 5.69 -12.35
N VAL A 36 37.31 5.21 -12.21
CA VAL A 36 37.57 3.86 -11.69
C VAL A 36 37.05 3.73 -10.28
N ARG A 37 37.37 4.69 -9.40
CA ARG A 37 36.88 4.69 -8.00
C ARG A 37 35.36 4.71 -7.90
N VAL A 38 34.68 5.54 -8.70
CA VAL A 38 33.22 5.58 -8.72
C VAL A 38 32.64 4.23 -9.17
N LYS A 39 33.22 3.65 -10.22
CA LYS A 39 32.80 2.32 -10.70
C LYS A 39 33.02 1.24 -9.65
N GLU A 40 34.18 1.23 -8.99
CA GLU A 40 34.47 0.27 -7.92
C GLU A 40 33.50 0.41 -6.73
N MET A 41 33.07 1.63 -6.38
CA MET A 41 32.04 1.82 -5.35
C MET A 41 30.67 1.36 -5.81
N GLU A 42 30.26 1.65 -7.04
CA GLU A 42 28.99 1.18 -7.62
C GLU A 42 28.95 -0.35 -7.70
N ASP A 43 30.04 -0.97 -8.17
CA ASP A 43 30.19 -2.43 -8.25
C ASP A 43 30.18 -3.03 -6.83
N ALA A 44 30.85 -2.41 -5.85
CA ALA A 44 30.82 -2.85 -4.45
C ALA A 44 29.44 -2.67 -3.77
N GLU A 45 28.66 -1.65 -4.14
CA GLU A 45 27.28 -1.44 -3.66
C GLU A 45 26.31 -2.44 -4.30
N ALA A 46 26.51 -2.79 -5.57
CA ALA A 46 25.74 -3.81 -6.27
C ALA A 46 26.08 -5.24 -5.80
N GLU A 47 27.35 -5.50 -5.45
CA GLU A 47 27.82 -6.77 -4.88
C GLU A 47 27.67 -6.85 -3.36
N ALA A 48 27.34 -5.73 -2.69
CA ALA A 48 26.96 -5.75 -1.29
C ALA A 48 25.77 -6.71 -1.16
N PRO A 49 25.87 -7.77 -0.34
CA PRO A 49 24.77 -8.70 -0.19
C PRO A 49 23.59 -7.89 0.34
N SER A 50 22.52 -7.81 -0.46
CA SER A 50 21.20 -7.48 0.04
C SER A 50 20.96 -8.41 1.21
N SER A 51 21.10 -7.89 2.43
CA SER A 51 21.15 -8.75 3.61
C SER A 51 19.86 -9.56 3.64
N SER A 52 19.93 -10.84 4.00
CA SER A 52 18.74 -11.69 4.10
C SER A 52 17.67 -11.08 5.00
N ALA A 53 18.07 -10.24 5.96
CA ALA A 53 17.19 -9.44 6.81
C ALA A 53 16.46 -8.33 6.04
N SER A 54 17.16 -7.60 5.15
CA SER A 54 16.53 -6.59 4.28
C SER A 54 15.55 -7.21 3.28
N LEU A 55 15.86 -8.39 2.74
CA LEU A 55 14.96 -9.15 1.86
C LEU A 55 13.74 -9.70 2.63
N ALA A 56 13.95 -10.23 3.84
CA ALA A 56 12.87 -10.71 4.71
C ALA A 56 11.93 -9.57 5.11
N LEU A 57 12.47 -8.43 5.53
CA LEU A 57 11.70 -7.22 5.83
C LEU A 57 10.90 -6.73 4.61
N GLY A 58 11.49 -6.75 3.41
CA GLY A 58 10.77 -6.44 2.18
C GLY A 58 9.57 -7.36 1.97
N SER A 59 9.75 -8.67 2.15
CA SER A 59 8.68 -9.66 1.98
C SER A 59 7.57 -9.54 3.04
N ASP A 60 7.93 -9.19 4.27
CA ASP A 60 6.96 -8.98 5.35
C ASP A 60 6.15 -7.70 5.12
N VAL A 61 6.80 -6.61 4.68
CA VAL A 61 6.11 -5.36 4.33
C VAL A 61 5.10 -5.58 3.22
N GLU A 62 5.47 -6.27 2.13
CA GLU A 62 4.55 -6.59 1.03
C GLU A 62 3.36 -7.44 1.51
N ARG A 63 3.63 -8.42 2.38
CA ARG A 63 2.59 -9.26 2.98
C ARG A 63 1.65 -8.43 3.86
N TRP A 64 2.17 -7.53 4.68
CA TRP A 64 1.37 -6.68 5.55
C TRP A 64 0.57 -5.65 4.77
N GLN A 65 1.14 -5.04 3.74
CA GLN A 65 0.43 -4.14 2.83
C GLN A 65 -0.79 -4.84 2.23
N ARG A 66 -0.61 -6.03 1.66
CA ARG A 66 -1.72 -6.81 1.10
C ARG A 66 -2.77 -7.14 2.16
N HIS A 67 -2.35 -7.50 3.38
CA HIS A 67 -3.28 -7.77 4.48
C HIS A 67 -4.09 -6.53 4.85
N VAL A 68 -3.45 -5.36 4.97
CA VAL A 68 -4.13 -4.10 5.28
C VAL A 68 -5.15 -3.76 4.19
N GLU A 69 -4.75 -3.85 2.92
CA GLU A 69 -5.62 -3.56 1.78
C GLU A 69 -6.80 -4.52 1.69
N GLU A 70 -6.55 -5.83 1.66
CA GLU A 70 -7.56 -6.85 1.39
C GLU A 70 -8.43 -7.17 2.62
N GLU A 71 -7.83 -7.18 3.81
CA GLU A 71 -8.51 -7.67 5.02
C GLU A 71 -9.08 -6.55 5.88
N LEU A 72 -8.38 -5.42 6.00
CA LEU A 72 -8.74 -4.37 6.95
C LEU A 72 -9.52 -3.23 6.29
N LEU A 73 -9.06 -2.76 5.13
CA LEU A 73 -9.60 -1.55 4.50
C LEU A 73 -10.64 -1.82 3.41
N THR A 74 -10.52 -2.93 2.68
CA THR A 74 -11.48 -3.28 1.63
C THR A 74 -12.78 -3.84 2.22
N GLN A 75 -13.89 -3.21 1.84
CA GLN A 75 -15.23 -3.72 2.11
C GLN A 75 -15.55 -4.86 1.15
N ARG A 76 -15.94 -6.03 1.68
CA ARG A 76 -16.10 -7.25 0.88
C ARG A 76 -17.24 -8.13 1.34
N CYS A 77 -17.72 -8.95 0.41
CA CYS A 77 -18.63 -10.04 0.72
C CYS A 77 -17.94 -11.05 1.66
N PRO A 78 -18.57 -11.44 2.79
CA PRO A 78 -17.98 -12.40 3.73
C PRO A 78 -17.82 -13.82 3.17
N ARG A 79 -18.58 -14.16 2.12
CA ARG A 79 -18.57 -15.50 1.51
C ARG A 79 -17.56 -15.61 0.37
N CYS A 80 -17.64 -14.71 -0.61
CA CYS A 80 -16.85 -14.82 -1.84
C CYS A 80 -15.75 -13.76 -1.99
N ARG A 81 -15.57 -12.89 -0.99
CA ARG A 81 -14.58 -11.81 -0.93
C ARG A 81 -14.67 -10.76 -2.03
N ALA A 82 -15.73 -10.75 -2.84
CA ALA A 82 -15.95 -9.71 -3.84
C ALA A 82 -16.04 -8.34 -3.13
N ALA A 83 -15.20 -7.40 -3.57
CA ALA A 83 -15.22 -6.03 -3.07
C ALA A 83 -16.52 -5.33 -3.46
N TYR A 84 -16.96 -4.41 -2.61
CA TYR A 84 -18.03 -3.47 -2.95
C TYR A 84 -17.59 -2.06 -2.57
N ALA A 85 -17.79 -1.12 -3.48
CA ALA A 85 -17.63 0.30 -3.26
C ALA A 85 -19.01 0.93 -3.36
N ASP A 86 -19.25 1.91 -2.51
CA ASP A 86 -20.44 2.75 -2.53
C ASP A 86 -21.70 2.12 -1.94
N TYR A 87 -22.38 2.94 -1.15
CA TYR A 87 -23.63 2.61 -0.49
C TYR A 87 -24.61 3.76 -0.69
N GLU A 88 -25.60 3.53 -1.53
CA GLU A 88 -26.83 4.30 -1.59
C GLU A 88 -27.98 3.29 -1.48
N GLY A 89 -28.52 3.07 -0.28
CA GLY A 89 -29.62 2.10 -0.15
C GLY A 89 -29.84 1.54 1.24
N CYS A 90 -30.08 0.22 1.31
CA CYS A 90 -30.37 -0.56 2.50
C CYS A 90 -29.12 -1.30 3.00
N THR A 91 -28.81 -1.23 4.30
CA THR A 91 -27.60 -1.81 4.92
C THR A 91 -27.66 -3.34 5.03
N ALA A 92 -28.73 -3.97 4.53
CA ALA A 92 -28.83 -5.39 4.27
C ALA A 92 -28.44 -5.66 2.79
N LEU A 93 -27.16 -5.96 2.57
CA LEU A 93 -26.59 -6.07 1.23
C LEU A 93 -26.83 -7.46 0.63
N LEU A 94 -27.01 -7.51 -0.69
CA LEU A 94 -26.98 -8.73 -1.51
C LEU A 94 -25.71 -8.73 -2.35
N CYS A 95 -24.92 -9.80 -2.27
CA CYS A 95 -23.73 -9.94 -3.10
C CYS A 95 -24.11 -10.27 -4.54
N GLY A 96 -23.80 -9.38 -5.49
CA GLY A 96 -24.03 -9.63 -6.92
C GLY A 96 -23.25 -10.80 -7.52
N ARG A 97 -22.20 -11.30 -6.86
CA ARG A 97 -21.38 -12.42 -7.35
C ARG A 97 -21.86 -13.79 -6.87
N CYS A 98 -22.18 -13.92 -5.57
CA CYS A 98 -22.51 -15.22 -4.97
C CYS A 98 -23.92 -15.31 -4.38
N GLY A 99 -24.68 -14.20 -4.41
CA GLY A 99 -26.08 -14.17 -3.98
C GLY A 99 -26.30 -14.22 -2.47
N CYS A 100 -25.26 -14.19 -1.62
CA CYS A 100 -25.47 -14.15 -0.17
C CYS A 100 -25.97 -12.77 0.27
N HIS A 101 -26.81 -12.76 1.30
CA HIS A 101 -27.21 -11.56 2.01
C HIS A 101 -26.29 -11.35 3.21
N PHE A 102 -25.86 -10.12 3.46
CA PHE A 102 -24.94 -9.81 4.56
C PHE A 102 -25.14 -8.39 5.10
N CYS A 103 -24.70 -8.19 6.34
CA CYS A 103 -24.80 -6.90 7.02
C CYS A 103 -23.70 -5.93 6.58
N ALA A 104 -24.05 -4.72 6.16
CA ALA A 104 -23.07 -3.70 5.79
C ALA A 104 -22.23 -3.20 6.98
N TRP A 105 -22.78 -3.26 8.20
CA TRP A 105 -22.11 -2.76 9.41
C TRP A 105 -21.01 -3.68 9.91
N CYS A 106 -21.30 -4.99 10.02
CA CYS A 106 -20.40 -5.98 10.61
C CYS A 106 -19.88 -7.03 9.62
N GLN A 107 -20.38 -7.03 8.37
CA GLN A 107 -20.04 -8.00 7.34
C GLN A 107 -20.42 -9.45 7.68
N GLN A 108 -21.37 -9.68 8.59
CA GLN A 108 -21.84 -11.04 8.86
C GLN A 108 -22.66 -11.59 7.68
N ASP A 109 -22.33 -12.80 7.24
CA ASP A 109 -23.14 -13.57 6.29
C ASP A 109 -24.46 -13.97 6.97
N CYS A 110 -25.58 -13.55 6.39
CA CYS A 110 -26.94 -13.80 6.87
C CYS A 110 -27.71 -14.81 5.99
N GLY A 111 -27.04 -15.44 5.02
CA GLY A 111 -27.66 -16.38 4.11
C GLY A 111 -28.61 -15.70 3.13
N ASN A 112 -29.92 -15.78 3.40
CA ASN A 112 -30.98 -15.37 2.47
C ASN A 112 -31.65 -14.03 2.84
N ASP A 113 -31.45 -13.54 4.07
CA ASP A 113 -32.02 -12.25 4.49
C ASP A 113 -31.19 -11.62 5.62
N ALA A 114 -30.62 -10.44 5.36
CA ALA A 114 -29.83 -9.69 6.33
C ALA A 114 -30.65 -8.63 7.10
N HIS A 115 -31.88 -8.34 6.70
CA HIS A 115 -32.68 -7.28 7.35
C HIS A 115 -32.88 -7.51 8.86
N PRO A 116 -33.23 -8.73 9.35
CA PRO A 116 -33.42 -8.94 10.78
C PRO A 116 -32.15 -8.72 11.59
N HIS A 117 -30.99 -9.06 11.02
CA HIS A 117 -29.70 -8.83 11.65
C HIS A 117 -29.38 -7.34 11.71
N VAL A 118 -29.48 -6.62 10.59
CA VAL A 118 -29.15 -5.18 10.50
C VAL A 118 -29.90 -4.36 11.55
N MET A 119 -31.19 -4.66 11.74
CA MET A 119 -32.05 -3.98 12.72
C MET A 119 -31.58 -4.14 14.18
N ARG A 120 -30.79 -5.18 14.47
CA ARG A 120 -30.30 -5.55 15.81
C ARG A 120 -28.78 -5.54 15.92
N CYS A 121 -28.09 -5.13 14.86
CA CYS A 121 -26.64 -5.16 14.80
C CYS A 121 -26.09 -4.12 15.79
N GLU A 122 -25.17 -4.55 16.67
CA GLU A 122 -24.53 -3.67 17.64
C GLU A 122 -23.68 -2.56 17.00
N HIS A 123 -23.26 -2.76 15.75
CA HIS A 123 -22.48 -1.81 14.97
C HIS A 123 -23.36 -0.84 14.16
N ASN A 124 -24.69 -0.98 14.21
CA ASN A 124 -25.60 -0.09 13.50
C ASN A 124 -25.70 1.26 14.24
N LEU A 125 -25.13 2.32 13.65
CA LEU A 125 -25.20 3.68 14.21
C LEU A 125 -26.57 4.35 14.03
N THR A 126 -27.49 3.70 13.32
CA THR A 126 -28.91 4.09 13.19
C THR A 126 -29.78 2.90 13.66
N PRO A 127 -29.89 2.66 14.98
CA PRO A 127 -30.52 1.46 15.51
C PRO A 127 -31.95 1.30 15.01
N ARG A 128 -32.33 0.07 14.66
CA ARG A 128 -33.66 -0.28 14.11
C ARG A 128 -34.00 0.42 12.78
N GLU A 129 -33.01 0.95 12.08
CA GLU A 129 -33.16 1.43 10.71
C GLU A 129 -32.38 0.55 9.74
N LEU A 130 -32.96 0.36 8.56
CA LEU A 130 -32.33 -0.34 7.44
C LEU A 130 -31.55 0.62 6.55
N PHE A 131 -31.98 1.88 6.49
CA PHE A 131 -31.44 2.92 5.64
C PHE A 131 -30.68 3.92 6.49
N THR A 132 -29.55 4.40 5.97
CA THR A 132 -28.70 5.39 6.65
C THR A 132 -28.09 6.31 5.61
N SER A 133 -27.59 7.48 6.01
CA SER A 133 -26.89 8.35 5.07
C SER A 133 -25.48 7.82 4.78
N PRO A 134 -24.92 8.08 3.58
CA PRO A 134 -23.54 7.73 3.25
C PRO A 134 -22.55 8.24 4.31
N GLU A 135 -22.73 9.46 4.81
CA GLU A 135 -21.88 10.07 5.85
C GLU A 135 -21.88 9.27 7.17
N VAL A 136 -23.05 8.78 7.61
CA VAL A 136 -23.15 7.99 8.83
C VAL A 136 -22.50 6.62 8.63
N PHE A 137 -22.73 6.00 7.48
CA PHE A 137 -22.11 4.73 7.13
C PHE A 137 -20.58 4.84 7.04
N GLU A 138 -20.06 5.88 6.36
CA GLU A 138 -18.64 6.18 6.26
C GLU A 138 -18.00 6.42 7.61
N ARG A 139 -18.67 7.13 8.52
CA ARG A 139 -18.20 7.35 9.89
C ARG A 139 -18.05 6.02 10.65
N ALA A 140 -19.07 5.16 10.60
CA ALA A 140 -19.02 3.85 11.25
C ALA A 140 -17.90 2.97 10.67
N ARG A 141 -17.81 2.93 9.33
CA ARG A 141 -16.79 2.17 8.61
C ARG A 141 -15.40 2.64 9.00
N THR A 142 -15.15 3.94 8.95
CA THR A 142 -13.85 4.52 9.28
C THR A 142 -13.45 4.22 10.73
N ALA A 143 -14.39 4.31 11.68
CA ALA A 143 -14.14 3.94 13.06
C ALA A 143 -13.75 2.45 13.21
N ALA A 144 -14.52 1.55 12.62
CA ALA A 144 -14.25 0.12 12.67
C ALA A 144 -12.94 -0.28 11.94
N GLN A 145 -12.60 0.39 10.84
CA GLN A 145 -11.35 0.17 10.11
C GLN A 145 -10.15 0.66 10.91
N ARG A 146 -10.25 1.83 11.55
CA ARG A 146 -9.20 2.36 12.44
C ARG A 146 -8.88 1.40 13.57
N GLU A 147 -9.89 0.82 14.20
CA GLU A 147 -9.70 -0.15 15.28
C GLU A 147 -8.99 -1.42 14.79
N ARG A 148 -9.43 -1.96 13.65
CA ARG A 148 -8.81 -3.13 13.02
C ARG A 148 -7.34 -2.89 12.64
N VAL A 149 -7.05 -1.73 12.05
CA VAL A 149 -5.67 -1.34 11.70
C VAL A 149 -4.82 -1.16 12.95
N ARG A 150 -5.35 -0.51 13.98
CA ARG A 150 -4.65 -0.35 15.27
C ARG A 150 -4.29 -1.70 15.87
N ALA A 151 -5.27 -2.60 16.02
CA ALA A 151 -5.04 -3.94 16.57
C ALA A 151 -4.01 -4.74 15.76
N PHE A 152 -4.03 -4.62 14.41
CA PHE A 152 -3.04 -5.25 13.56
C PHE A 152 -1.63 -4.68 13.82
N LEU A 153 -1.47 -3.36 13.88
CA LEU A 153 -0.18 -2.71 14.13
C LEU A 153 0.37 -3.04 15.52
N GLU A 154 -0.48 -3.08 16.55
CA GLU A 154 -0.10 -3.50 17.90
C GLU A 154 0.37 -4.96 17.92
N GLY A 155 -0.24 -5.84 17.12
CA GLY A 155 0.19 -7.23 16.97
C GLY A 155 1.53 -7.41 16.23
N LEU A 156 2.00 -6.39 15.50
CA LEU A 156 3.32 -6.38 14.86
C LEU A 156 4.43 -5.85 15.77
N ALA A 157 4.07 -5.13 16.85
CA ALA A 157 5.06 -4.62 17.78
C ALA A 157 5.70 -5.77 18.57
N PRO A 158 7.05 -5.79 18.72
CA PRO A 158 7.70 -6.78 19.58
C PRO A 158 7.19 -6.61 21.03
N PRO A 159 7.02 -7.71 21.79
CA PRO A 159 6.62 -7.61 23.19
C PRO A 159 7.64 -6.79 23.99
N SER A 160 7.12 -5.98 24.91
CA SER A 160 7.88 -5.04 25.77
C SER A 160 8.88 -5.74 26.67
#